data_AF-A0A7S0ZTN2-F1
#
_entry.id   AF-A0A7S0ZTN2-F1
#
_cell.length_a   1.000
_cell.length_b   1.000
_cell.length_c   1.000
_cell.angle_alpha   90.00
_cell.angle_beta   90.00
_cell.angle_gamma   90.00
#
_symmetry.space_group_name_H-M   'P 1'
#
loop_
_entity.id
_entity.type
_entity.pdbx_description
1 polymer ?
#
loop_
_entity_poly.entity_id
_entity_poly.type
_entity_poly.pdbx_seq_one_letter_code
_entity_poly.pdbx_strand_id
1 'polypeptide(L)'
;SSHLALELSFVGRACVFKERELVMMSVGVLAWLTPAAGALDLASSPSGQLFLHLAPCSASDPNQVWSGDALMHQGQLSAIKNEGAGLCLSSEEDVNNPTGDPVVVGPCDTVTRSFQHDASGRVWEEKAWGAACLDANKGIGPDFLLWECHARNNPDAQHQQFTFESGLLRSVSSPQSCMTVSDLALPRLGVHPGAVVTTGASSGGDMALQMHVAYSASVSGVCGFDAQPYHCAATRFAGDSLIPQSSESSVPHCSGCPPGFTLVYDHCKNHPEWVDVGMLPDYPRRTCHGRDGCVDEPGNLSDTTVYLSRGECETYVGGAVINSVAMYSQFVNDSDTQILYTDSCAPDSHGSTDEKCFQHVFGPNSKATRQTGHVPLVPPADHGKVSNIRAFSQAPFLEDFNVGFHALGWLYVPDSCQAGSAPPPGGCRLIIHFHGCGGSGPPGENDLTVRYAENNDIVLLHPVIKKFNNVSRTFRNANEIQRGCWDGYGQLSEDFALQSAPHMRSVFRMLEHLVSGHQGVLV
;
A
#
# COMPACT_ATOMS: atom_id res chain seq x y z
N SER A 1 61.31 -11.24 13.21
CA SER A 1 62.46 -12.07 12.81
C SER A 1 62.20 -13.50 13.21
N SER A 2 62.28 -14.43 12.24
CA SER A 2 62.52 -15.89 12.41
C SER A 2 61.34 -16.71 13.01
N HIS A 3 60.62 -17.53 12.21
CA HIS A 3 60.93 -18.93 11.79
C HIS A 3 60.70 -19.96 12.93
N LEU A 4 59.68 -20.81 12.86
CA LEU A 4 59.59 -22.18 12.27
C LEU A 4 59.36 -23.18 13.43
N ALA A 5 58.22 -23.87 13.47
CA ALA A 5 58.05 -25.30 13.14
C ALA A 5 58.68 -26.29 14.14
N LEU A 6 57.88 -27.21 14.69
CA LEU A 6 58.05 -28.66 14.49
C LEU A 6 56.90 -29.48 15.13
N GLU A 7 56.48 -30.48 14.38
CA GLU A 7 55.61 -31.61 14.75
C GLU A 7 56.26 -32.53 15.80
N LEU A 8 55.44 -33.28 16.54
CA LEU A 8 55.65 -34.74 16.68
C LEU A 8 54.41 -35.47 17.20
N SER A 9 54.19 -36.59 16.53
CA SER A 9 53.11 -37.57 16.52
C SER A 9 53.07 -38.49 17.74
N PHE A 10 51.91 -39.13 18.03
CA PHE A 10 51.86 -40.47 18.62
C PHE A 10 50.57 -41.25 18.25
N VAL A 11 50.78 -42.30 17.44
CA VAL A 11 50.21 -43.66 17.50
C VAL A 11 48.74 -43.92 17.12
N GLY A 12 48.61 -44.71 16.05
CA GLY A 12 47.37 -45.25 15.52
C GLY A 12 46.84 -46.49 16.23
N ARG A 13 45.65 -46.93 15.80
CA ARG A 13 45.39 -48.32 15.40
C ARG A 13 44.10 -48.38 14.57
N ALA A 14 44.21 -49.15 13.50
CA ALA A 14 43.23 -49.33 12.44
C ALA A 14 42.14 -50.35 12.80
N CYS A 15 41.01 -50.26 12.09
CA CYS A 15 40.23 -51.42 11.66
C CYS A 15 39.69 -51.15 10.24
N VAL A 16 39.96 -52.11 9.34
CA VAL A 16 39.60 -52.14 7.91
C VAL A 16 38.58 -53.24 7.69
N PHE A 17 37.53 -52.98 6.89
CA PHE A 17 36.75 -53.90 6.06
C PHE A 17 35.96 -53.00 5.07
N LYS A 18 35.76 -53.26 3.78
CA LYS A 18 36.14 -54.30 2.81
C LYS A 18 35.87 -53.69 1.41
N GLU A 19 36.56 -54.20 0.40
CA GLU A 19 36.76 -53.64 -0.95
C GLU A 19 35.78 -54.19 -2.02
N ARG A 20 35.72 -53.49 -3.18
CA ARG A 20 35.30 -53.89 -4.57
C ARG A 20 33.84 -53.59 -4.97
N GLU A 21 33.53 -53.00 -6.13
CA GLU A 21 34.09 -53.17 -7.48
C GLU A 21 34.27 -51.87 -8.31
N LEU A 22 35.08 -52.02 -9.37
CA LEU A 22 35.59 -51.04 -10.33
C LEU A 22 34.98 -51.34 -11.71
N VAL A 23 34.46 -50.35 -12.45
CA VAL A 23 34.42 -50.41 -13.94
C VAL A 23 34.68 -49.03 -14.57
N MET A 24 35.78 -49.01 -15.32
CA MET A 24 36.30 -48.16 -16.41
C MET A 24 35.74 -46.78 -16.78
N MET A 25 36.73 -45.88 -16.87
CA MET A 25 36.92 -44.69 -17.73
C MET A 25 36.25 -44.66 -19.11
N SER A 26 35.79 -43.46 -19.48
CA SER A 26 36.11 -42.86 -20.79
C SER A 26 36.11 -41.32 -20.71
N VAL A 27 37.07 -40.75 -21.44
CA VAL A 27 37.51 -39.35 -21.48
C VAL A 27 36.58 -38.50 -22.35
N GLY A 28 36.32 -37.24 -21.99
CA GLY A 28 35.71 -36.29 -22.94
C GLY A 28 35.40 -34.88 -22.43
N VAL A 29 36.34 -33.97 -22.66
CA VAL A 29 36.16 -32.54 -23.02
C VAL A 29 35.57 -31.57 -21.98
N LEU A 30 36.45 -30.67 -21.52
CA LEU A 30 36.14 -29.36 -20.94
C LEU A 30 35.35 -28.50 -21.96
N ALA A 31 34.14 -28.07 -21.58
CA ALA A 31 33.48 -26.92 -22.20
C ALA A 31 33.02 -25.97 -21.09
N TRP A 32 33.61 -24.77 -21.09
CA TRP A 32 33.17 -23.63 -20.30
C TRP A 32 31.77 -23.23 -20.78
N LEU A 33 30.76 -23.40 -19.93
CA LEU A 33 29.45 -22.81 -20.16
C LEU A 33 29.40 -21.47 -19.42
N THR A 34 29.44 -20.40 -20.20
CA THR A 34 28.86 -19.11 -19.83
C THR A 34 27.40 -19.31 -19.43
N PRO A 35 26.87 -18.64 -18.39
CA PRO A 35 25.44 -18.66 -18.16
C PRO A 35 24.79 -17.88 -19.30
N ALA A 36 24.03 -18.59 -20.14
CA ALA A 36 23.04 -17.95 -20.99
C ALA A 36 22.05 -17.22 -20.07
N ALA A 37 21.77 -15.96 -20.39
CA ALA A 37 20.69 -15.19 -19.79
C ALA A 37 19.38 -15.96 -20.02
N GLY A 38 18.96 -16.70 -18.99
CA GLY A 38 17.70 -17.42 -18.96
C GLY A 38 16.58 -16.46 -18.64
N ALA A 39 15.47 -16.60 -19.38
CA ALA A 39 14.20 -15.94 -19.10
C ALA A 39 13.89 -15.99 -17.59
N LEU A 40 13.50 -14.86 -17.03
CA LEU A 40 13.02 -14.75 -15.66
C LEU A 40 11.85 -15.73 -15.49
N ASP A 41 12.10 -16.80 -14.75
CA ASP A 41 11.07 -17.72 -14.30
C ASP A 41 10.08 -16.89 -13.48
N LEU A 42 8.83 -16.76 -13.94
CA LEU A 42 7.74 -16.07 -13.21
C LEU A 42 7.59 -16.60 -11.77
N ALA A 43 8.07 -17.83 -11.52
CA ALA A 43 8.16 -18.45 -10.21
C ALA A 43 9.18 -17.82 -9.23
N SER A 44 10.01 -16.87 -9.68
CA SER A 44 11.05 -16.20 -8.87
C SER A 44 10.73 -14.76 -8.49
N SER A 45 9.62 -14.19 -8.98
CA SER A 45 9.14 -12.88 -8.53
C SER A 45 8.58 -12.98 -7.10
N PRO A 46 9.02 -12.14 -6.14
CA PRO A 46 8.44 -12.05 -4.80
C PRO A 46 6.91 -11.88 -4.78
N SER A 47 6.32 -11.33 -5.85
CA SER A 47 4.87 -11.16 -6.01
C SER A 47 4.21 -12.15 -6.97
N GLY A 48 4.98 -12.84 -7.83
CA GLY A 48 4.48 -13.65 -8.93
C GLY A 48 3.74 -12.85 -10.03
N GLN A 49 3.57 -11.53 -9.87
CA GLN A 49 2.80 -10.67 -10.77
C GLN A 49 3.72 -9.65 -11.45
N LEU A 50 3.63 -9.56 -12.78
CA LEU A 50 4.31 -8.55 -13.57
C LEU A 50 3.36 -7.40 -13.88
N PHE A 51 3.88 -6.18 -13.80
CA PHE A 51 3.14 -4.96 -14.06
C PHE A 51 3.72 -4.25 -15.27
N LEU A 52 2.83 -3.69 -16.08
CA LEU A 52 3.19 -2.70 -17.07
C LEU A 52 3.40 -1.37 -16.36
N HIS A 53 4.45 -0.64 -16.71
CA HIS A 53 4.64 0.73 -16.24
C HIS A 53 5.52 1.54 -17.20
N LEU A 54 5.61 2.85 -16.98
CA LEU A 54 6.58 3.69 -17.66
C LEU A 54 7.87 3.77 -16.83
N ALA A 55 9.01 3.68 -17.50
CA ALA A 55 10.35 3.81 -16.90
C ALA A 55 11.30 4.53 -17.87
N PRO A 56 12.41 5.12 -17.40
CA PRO A 56 13.42 5.71 -18.29
C PRO A 56 13.83 4.74 -19.41
N CYS A 57 13.79 5.22 -20.65
CA CYS A 57 14.02 4.40 -21.83
C CYS A 57 15.44 3.81 -21.86
N SER A 58 15.53 2.49 -22.07
CA SER A 58 16.78 1.74 -22.18
C SER A 58 16.63 0.62 -23.22
N ALA A 59 17.25 0.79 -24.39
CA ALA A 59 17.23 -0.23 -25.44
C ALA A 59 18.03 -1.50 -25.07
N SER A 60 18.85 -1.45 -24.02
CA SER A 60 19.55 -2.63 -23.50
C SER A 60 18.75 -3.41 -22.47
N ASP A 61 17.62 -2.86 -22.00
CA ASP A 61 16.71 -3.56 -21.09
C ASP A 61 15.73 -4.41 -21.90
N PRO A 62 15.83 -5.75 -21.88
CA PRO A 62 14.95 -6.61 -22.67
C PRO A 62 13.48 -6.49 -22.23
N ASN A 63 13.19 -6.06 -21.00
CA ASN A 63 11.84 -5.83 -20.52
C ASN A 63 11.19 -4.56 -21.09
N GLN A 64 11.95 -3.73 -21.81
CA GLN A 64 11.44 -2.59 -22.56
C GLN A 64 11.34 -2.86 -24.06
N VAL A 65 11.81 -4.02 -24.52
CA VAL A 65 11.81 -4.38 -25.94
C VAL A 65 10.51 -5.07 -26.28
N TRP A 66 9.80 -4.52 -27.26
CA TRP A 66 8.52 -4.99 -27.76
C TRP A 66 8.62 -5.38 -29.23
N SER A 67 7.88 -6.40 -29.64
CA SER A 67 7.78 -6.87 -31.00
C SER A 67 6.35 -7.25 -31.38
N GLY A 68 6.10 -7.39 -32.68
CA GLY A 68 4.78 -7.72 -33.22
C GLY A 68 4.54 -6.96 -34.51
N ASP A 69 3.93 -7.61 -35.50
CA ASP A 69 3.65 -6.99 -36.80
C ASP A 69 2.81 -5.71 -36.67
N ALA A 70 1.94 -5.63 -35.66
CA ALA A 70 1.14 -4.46 -35.34
C ALA A 70 1.98 -3.20 -35.09
N LEU A 71 3.15 -3.35 -34.46
CA LEU A 71 4.07 -2.24 -34.18
C LEU A 71 4.95 -1.89 -35.40
N MET A 72 5.20 -2.86 -36.27
CA MET A 72 6.06 -2.70 -37.45
C MET A 72 5.30 -2.21 -38.69
N HIS A 73 4.01 -2.53 -38.77
CA HIS A 73 3.16 -2.32 -39.94
C HIS A 73 1.86 -1.65 -39.52
N GLN A 74 1.71 -0.38 -39.87
CA GLN A 74 0.54 0.43 -39.50
C GLN A 74 -0.77 -0.25 -39.93
N GLY A 75 -1.70 -0.40 -38.97
CA GLY A 75 -3.00 -1.02 -39.20
C GLY A 75 -2.99 -2.55 -39.31
N GLN A 76 -1.85 -3.21 -39.13
CA GLN A 76 -1.81 -4.66 -39.02
C GLN A 76 -2.23 -5.08 -37.61
N LEU A 77 -3.02 -6.15 -37.54
CA LEU A 77 -3.49 -6.74 -36.29
C LEU A 77 -2.53 -7.86 -35.88
N SER A 78 -1.92 -7.79 -34.70
CA SER A 78 -1.09 -8.87 -34.16
C SER A 78 -1.02 -8.85 -32.63
N ALA A 79 -0.54 -9.94 -32.05
CA ALA A 79 -0.03 -9.90 -30.69
C ALA A 79 1.16 -8.94 -30.59
N ILE A 80 1.30 -8.26 -29.45
CA ILE A 80 2.45 -7.41 -29.12
C ILE A 80 3.20 -8.10 -27.98
N LYS A 81 4.40 -8.60 -28.26
CA LYS A 81 5.21 -9.38 -27.32
C LYS A 81 6.24 -8.50 -26.63
N ASN A 82 6.38 -8.66 -25.32
CA ASN A 82 7.53 -8.20 -24.56
C ASN A 82 8.65 -9.24 -24.63
N GLU A 83 9.83 -8.87 -25.11
CA GLU A 83 10.92 -9.83 -25.34
C GLU A 83 11.58 -10.31 -24.04
N GLY A 84 11.70 -9.45 -23.03
CA GLY A 84 12.28 -9.81 -21.73
C GLY A 84 11.40 -10.75 -20.91
N ALA A 85 10.10 -10.46 -20.84
CA ALA A 85 9.14 -11.29 -20.13
C ALA A 85 8.71 -12.54 -20.92
N GLY A 86 8.84 -12.53 -22.26
CA GLY A 86 8.32 -13.59 -23.12
C GLY A 86 6.78 -13.68 -23.16
N LEU A 87 6.10 -12.63 -22.66
CA LEU A 87 4.65 -12.51 -22.57
C LEU A 87 4.15 -11.43 -23.53
N CYS A 88 2.87 -11.48 -23.87
CA CYS A 88 2.22 -10.52 -24.75
C CYS A 88 1.31 -9.57 -23.99
N LEU A 89 1.19 -8.35 -24.51
CA LEU A 89 0.23 -7.34 -24.08
C LEU A 89 -1.17 -7.96 -24.06
N SER A 90 -1.93 -7.62 -23.04
CA SER A 90 -3.21 -8.25 -22.76
C SER A 90 -4.16 -7.32 -22.03
N SER A 91 -5.45 -7.63 -22.05
CA SER A 91 -6.45 -6.94 -21.25
C SER A 91 -7.33 -7.94 -20.50
N GLU A 92 -7.68 -7.62 -19.26
CA GLU A 92 -8.70 -8.35 -18.52
C GLU A 92 -10.03 -7.62 -18.69
N GLU A 93 -11.00 -8.25 -19.35
CA GLU A 93 -12.33 -7.68 -19.52
C GLU A 93 -13.02 -7.65 -18.15
N ASP A 94 -13.21 -6.45 -17.60
CA ASP A 94 -13.99 -6.26 -16.38
C ASP A 94 -15.31 -5.60 -16.75
N VAL A 95 -16.29 -6.45 -17.05
CA VAL A 95 -17.66 -6.03 -17.45
C VAL A 95 -18.37 -5.14 -16.41
N ASN A 96 -17.83 -4.99 -15.20
CA ASN A 96 -18.37 -4.13 -14.16
C ASN A 96 -17.49 -2.90 -13.88
N ASN A 97 -16.40 -2.68 -14.63
CA ASN A 97 -15.50 -1.57 -14.38
C ASN A 97 -15.86 -0.33 -15.25
N PRO A 98 -16.42 0.74 -14.66
CA PRO A 98 -16.67 1.97 -15.39
C PRO A 98 -15.39 2.80 -15.64
N THR A 99 -14.19 2.27 -15.32
CA THR A 99 -12.90 2.99 -15.41
C THR A 99 -11.91 2.37 -16.41
N GLY A 100 -12.31 1.34 -17.14
CA GLY A 100 -11.54 0.76 -18.25
C GLY A 100 -11.06 -0.64 -17.96
N ASP A 101 -10.68 -1.38 -19.00
CA ASP A 101 -10.15 -2.73 -18.81
C ASP A 101 -8.67 -2.66 -18.40
N PRO A 102 -8.25 -3.23 -17.26
CA PRO A 102 -6.84 -3.30 -16.89
C PRO A 102 -6.01 -3.98 -17.98
N VAL A 103 -4.86 -3.36 -18.31
CA VAL A 103 -3.90 -3.92 -19.25
C VAL A 103 -2.84 -4.68 -18.44
N VAL A 104 -2.60 -5.92 -18.85
CA VAL A 104 -1.66 -6.85 -18.22
C VAL A 104 -0.75 -7.48 -19.27
N VAL A 105 0.12 -8.38 -18.84
CA VAL A 105 0.86 -9.28 -19.74
C VAL A 105 0.47 -10.73 -19.50
N GLY A 106 0.35 -11.51 -20.57
CA GLY A 106 -0.06 -12.91 -20.50
C GLY A 106 0.50 -13.76 -21.65
N PRO A 107 0.10 -15.04 -21.77
CA PRO A 107 0.51 -15.90 -22.87
C PRO A 107 0.19 -15.29 -24.25
N CYS A 108 1.05 -15.53 -25.24
CA CYS A 108 0.94 -14.95 -26.59
C CYS A 108 -0.05 -15.68 -27.54
N ASP A 109 -1.07 -16.36 -27.03
CA ASP A 109 -2.02 -17.09 -27.89
C ASP A 109 -3.02 -16.19 -28.63
N THR A 110 -3.56 -16.69 -29.75
CA THR A 110 -4.01 -15.86 -30.88
C THR A 110 -5.50 -15.51 -30.93
N VAL A 111 -6.33 -15.88 -29.95
CA VAL A 111 -7.80 -15.82 -30.13
C VAL A 111 -8.49 -14.69 -29.36
N THR A 112 -7.83 -13.97 -28.43
CA THR A 112 -8.53 -12.92 -27.66
C THR A 112 -7.89 -11.53 -27.57
N ARG A 113 -6.68 -11.26 -28.09
CA ARG A 113 -5.94 -10.02 -27.71
C ARG A 113 -4.97 -9.50 -28.78
N SER A 114 -5.45 -9.24 -29.99
CA SER A 114 -4.59 -8.61 -31.01
C SER A 114 -4.77 -7.09 -30.99
N PHE A 115 -3.65 -6.38 -31.02
CA PHE A 115 -3.61 -4.93 -31.01
C PHE A 115 -3.25 -4.40 -32.41
N GLN A 116 -3.57 -3.13 -32.64
CA GLN A 116 -3.09 -2.34 -33.78
C GLN A 116 -2.30 -1.14 -33.28
N HIS A 117 -1.27 -0.74 -34.03
CA HIS A 117 -0.63 0.56 -33.87
C HIS A 117 -0.93 1.42 -35.10
N ASP A 118 -1.51 2.60 -34.88
CA ASP A 118 -1.91 3.50 -35.98
C ASP A 118 -0.94 4.68 -36.17
N ALA A 119 -1.11 5.40 -37.28
CA ALA A 119 -0.29 6.56 -37.61
C ALA A 119 -0.43 7.74 -36.62
N SER A 120 -1.42 7.69 -35.71
CA SER A 120 -1.55 8.66 -34.63
C SER A 120 -0.81 8.23 -33.35
N GLY A 121 -0.12 7.10 -33.37
CA GLY A 121 0.65 6.56 -32.25
C GLY A 121 -0.17 5.76 -31.27
N ARG A 122 -1.44 5.46 -31.55
CA ARG A 122 -2.31 4.75 -30.60
C ARG A 122 -2.09 3.25 -30.74
N VAL A 123 -1.88 2.57 -29.61
CA VAL A 123 -1.96 1.10 -29.50
C VAL A 123 -3.36 0.77 -29.02
N TRP A 124 -4.13 -0.03 -29.75
CA TRP A 124 -5.55 -0.22 -29.45
C TRP A 124 -6.07 -1.60 -29.89
N GLU A 125 -7.20 -2.02 -29.32
CA GLU A 125 -7.97 -3.18 -29.76
C GLU A 125 -9.47 -2.85 -29.89
N GLU A 126 -10.20 -3.67 -30.64
CA GLU A 126 -11.66 -3.52 -30.78
C GLU A 126 -12.37 -4.22 -29.62
N LYS A 127 -13.23 -3.50 -28.91
CA LYS A 127 -14.10 -4.03 -27.86
C LYS A 127 -15.56 -3.98 -28.29
N ALA A 128 -16.43 -4.66 -27.54
CA ALA A 128 -17.88 -4.61 -27.79
C ALA A 128 -18.48 -3.19 -27.75
N TRP A 129 -17.81 -2.28 -27.04
CA TRP A 129 -18.18 -0.87 -26.89
C TRP A 129 -17.40 0.08 -27.83
N GLY A 130 -16.54 -0.44 -28.71
CA GLY A 130 -15.77 0.32 -29.70
C GLY A 130 -14.25 0.21 -29.54
N ALA A 131 -13.51 1.07 -30.23
CA ALA A 131 -12.05 1.10 -30.17
C ALA A 131 -11.55 1.53 -28.79
N ALA A 132 -10.74 0.66 -28.18
CA ALA A 132 -10.19 0.84 -26.86
C ALA A 132 -8.67 1.05 -26.94
N CYS A 133 -8.20 2.24 -26.57
CA CYS A 133 -6.81 2.65 -26.65
C CYS A 133 -6.08 2.38 -25.34
N LEU A 134 -4.85 1.89 -25.47
CA LEU A 134 -3.89 1.81 -24.38
C LEU A 134 -3.65 3.22 -23.83
N ASP A 135 -3.94 3.40 -22.55
CA ASP A 135 -3.85 4.66 -21.82
C ASP A 135 -2.88 4.49 -20.66
N ALA A 136 -1.80 5.27 -20.66
CA ALA A 136 -0.96 5.41 -19.47
C ALA A 136 -1.62 6.41 -18.52
N ASN A 137 -2.26 5.94 -17.46
CA ASN A 137 -3.04 6.80 -16.55
C ASN A 137 -2.22 8.03 -16.11
N LYS A 138 -2.78 9.22 -16.33
CA LYS A 138 -2.15 10.55 -16.09
C LYS A 138 -0.77 10.75 -16.76
N GLY A 139 -0.43 9.95 -17.77
CA GLY A 139 0.84 10.03 -18.53
C GLY A 139 2.07 9.49 -17.80
N ILE A 140 1.91 8.97 -16.58
CA ILE A 140 3.02 8.53 -15.72
C ILE A 140 2.95 7.01 -15.47
N GLY A 141 1.77 6.39 -15.58
CA GLY A 141 1.57 5.00 -15.19
C GLY A 141 1.66 4.82 -13.66
N PRO A 142 1.83 3.58 -13.16
CA PRO A 142 1.95 2.31 -13.88
C PRO A 142 0.59 1.75 -14.33
N ASP A 143 -0.53 2.34 -13.92
CA ASP A 143 -1.84 1.82 -14.32
C ASP A 143 -2.03 2.06 -15.83
N PHE A 144 -1.88 0.98 -16.60
CA PHE A 144 -2.26 0.95 -18.00
C PHE A 144 -3.68 0.40 -18.12
N LEU A 145 -4.53 1.13 -18.83
CA LEU A 145 -5.92 0.78 -19.03
C LEU A 145 -6.21 0.77 -20.53
N LEU A 146 -7.18 -0.03 -20.94
CA LEU A 146 -7.87 0.19 -22.20
C LEU A 146 -9.06 1.09 -21.94
N TRP A 147 -9.02 2.25 -22.58
CA TRP A 147 -10.01 3.30 -22.42
C TRP A 147 -10.54 3.78 -23.77
N GLU A 148 -11.63 4.53 -23.75
CA GLU A 148 -12.13 5.17 -24.96
C GLU A 148 -11.02 6.01 -25.61
N CYS A 149 -10.78 5.75 -26.89
CA CYS A 149 -9.78 6.48 -27.65
C CYS A 149 -10.11 7.97 -27.75
N HIS A 150 -9.31 8.81 -27.11
CA HIS A 150 -9.54 10.26 -27.08
C HIS A 150 -9.29 10.94 -28.43
N ALA A 151 -10.07 11.98 -28.71
CA ALA A 151 -9.85 12.86 -29.85
C ALA A 151 -8.56 13.67 -29.68
N ARG A 152 -7.88 14.03 -30.79
CA ARG A 152 -6.56 14.70 -30.77
C ARG A 152 -6.49 16.03 -30.00
N ASN A 153 -7.62 16.70 -29.80
CA ASN A 153 -7.71 17.96 -29.07
C ASN A 153 -7.94 17.77 -27.56
N ASN A 154 -8.15 16.53 -27.09
CA ASN A 154 -8.25 16.22 -25.68
C ASN A 154 -6.84 16.26 -25.05
N PRO A 155 -6.64 16.97 -23.93
CA PRO A 155 -5.38 16.97 -23.19
C PRO A 155 -4.85 15.59 -22.78
N ASP A 156 -5.73 14.59 -22.63
CA ASP A 156 -5.36 13.22 -22.30
C ASP A 156 -5.00 12.37 -23.53
N ALA A 157 -5.20 12.87 -24.75
CA ALA A 157 -4.88 12.10 -25.96
C ALA A 157 -3.40 11.71 -26.04
N GLN A 158 -2.50 12.56 -25.53
CA GLN A 158 -1.06 12.29 -25.43
C GLN A 158 -0.70 11.17 -24.43
N HIS A 159 -1.60 10.83 -23.50
CA HIS A 159 -1.44 9.68 -22.59
C HIS A 159 -1.74 8.34 -23.30
N GLN A 160 -2.41 8.40 -24.45
CA GLN A 160 -2.77 7.24 -25.28
C GLN A 160 -1.87 7.07 -26.52
N GLN A 161 -0.77 7.82 -26.59
CA GLN A 161 0.11 7.86 -27.75
C GLN A 161 1.51 7.37 -27.40
N PHE A 162 1.98 6.42 -28.20
CA PHE A 162 3.28 5.78 -28.10
C PHE A 162 3.97 5.81 -29.46
N THR A 163 5.22 6.26 -29.46
CA THR A 163 6.11 6.09 -30.61
C THR A 163 6.79 4.74 -30.50
N PHE A 164 6.98 4.06 -31.64
CA PHE A 164 7.67 2.77 -31.69
C PHE A 164 8.95 2.90 -32.50
N GLU A 165 10.09 2.87 -31.81
CA GLU A 165 11.40 3.02 -32.43
C GLU A 165 12.42 2.10 -31.75
N SER A 166 13.19 1.35 -32.55
CA SER A 166 14.23 0.43 -32.06
C SER A 166 13.72 -0.58 -31.02
N GLY A 167 12.47 -1.05 -31.18
CA GLY A 167 11.85 -1.99 -30.24
C GLY A 167 11.24 -1.35 -29.00
N LEU A 168 11.34 -0.03 -28.82
CA LEU A 168 10.81 0.66 -27.64
C LEU A 168 9.46 1.32 -27.92
N LEU A 169 8.48 1.09 -27.05
CA LEU A 169 7.23 1.85 -26.99
C LEU A 169 7.40 3.05 -26.06
N ARG A 170 7.72 4.22 -26.62
CA ARG A 170 8.00 5.46 -25.89
C ARG A 170 6.74 6.32 -25.77
N SER A 171 6.42 6.74 -24.55
CA SER A 171 5.28 7.62 -24.29
C SER A 171 5.48 9.00 -24.94
N VAL A 172 4.44 9.51 -25.61
CA VAL A 172 4.47 10.87 -26.19
C VAL A 172 4.35 11.93 -25.11
N SER A 173 3.55 11.69 -24.06
CA SER A 173 3.40 12.60 -22.92
C SER A 173 4.62 12.61 -21.98
N SER A 174 5.41 11.54 -21.97
CA SER A 174 6.67 11.44 -21.23
C SER A 174 7.79 10.93 -22.14
N PRO A 175 8.39 11.78 -22.99
CA PRO A 175 9.31 11.35 -24.05
C PRO A 175 10.59 10.65 -23.57
N GLN A 176 10.94 10.77 -22.28
CA GLN A 176 12.07 10.07 -21.69
C GLN A 176 11.71 8.66 -21.19
N SER A 177 10.42 8.30 -21.22
CA SER A 177 9.90 7.09 -20.61
C SER A 177 9.34 6.12 -21.64
N CYS A 178 9.64 4.85 -21.45
CA CYS A 178 9.23 3.74 -22.30
C CYS A 178 8.40 2.74 -21.48
N MET A 179 7.46 2.09 -22.15
CA MET A 179 6.67 1.03 -21.55
C MET A 179 7.55 -0.18 -21.26
N THR A 180 7.46 -0.67 -20.03
CA THR A 180 8.23 -1.80 -19.54
C THR A 180 7.35 -2.78 -18.78
N VAL A 181 7.85 -4.00 -18.60
CA VAL A 181 7.23 -5.04 -17.79
C VAL A 181 8.19 -5.41 -16.67
N SER A 182 7.79 -5.22 -15.42
CA SER A 182 8.62 -5.63 -14.29
C SER A 182 7.78 -6.02 -13.08
N ASP A 183 8.41 -6.71 -12.12
CA ASP A 183 7.84 -6.80 -10.78
C ASP A 183 8.06 -5.47 -10.05
N LEU A 184 6.99 -4.97 -9.43
CA LEU A 184 7.02 -3.76 -8.64
C LEU A 184 7.16 -4.14 -7.16
N ALA A 185 8.34 -4.60 -6.77
CA ALA A 185 8.58 -4.97 -5.38
C ALA A 185 8.62 -3.74 -4.46
N LEU A 186 8.01 -3.86 -3.27
CA LEU A 186 8.22 -2.89 -2.20
C LEU A 186 9.70 -2.94 -1.77
N PRO A 187 10.44 -1.82 -1.74
CA PRO A 187 11.85 -1.83 -1.36
C PRO A 187 12.01 -1.99 0.16
N ARG A 188 13.17 -2.47 0.61
CA ARG A 188 13.60 -2.32 2.02
C ARG A 188 14.34 -0.99 2.17
N LEU A 189 14.00 -0.22 3.21
CA LEU A 189 14.52 1.14 3.42
C LEU A 189 15.12 1.31 4.82
N GLY A 190 15.86 2.40 5.03
CA GLY A 190 16.40 2.81 6.33
C GLY A 190 15.37 3.51 7.22
N VAL A 191 14.13 3.00 7.28
CA VAL A 191 13.05 3.59 8.10
C VAL A 191 13.22 3.18 9.57
N HIS A 192 13.08 4.13 10.48
CA HIS A 192 13.15 3.88 11.92
C HIS A 192 11.86 3.21 12.41
N PRO A 193 11.93 2.04 13.07
CA PRO A 193 10.75 1.25 13.44
C PRO A 193 9.85 1.93 14.48
N GLY A 194 10.42 2.80 15.32
CA GLY A 194 9.66 3.61 16.28
C GLY A 194 9.22 4.99 15.77
N ALA A 195 9.43 5.33 14.50
CA ALA A 195 9.12 6.66 13.96
C ALA A 195 8.02 6.64 12.89
N VAL A 196 7.00 5.82 13.15
CA VAL A 196 5.85 5.60 12.27
C VAL A 196 4.66 6.41 12.77
N VAL A 197 4.01 7.14 11.88
CA VAL A 197 2.75 7.84 12.13
C VAL A 197 1.70 7.36 11.13
N THR A 198 0.48 7.12 11.59
CA THR A 198 -0.65 6.85 10.70
C THR A 198 -1.43 8.13 10.42
N THR A 199 -1.98 8.27 9.22
CA THR A 199 -2.84 9.40 8.86
C THR A 199 -3.96 8.93 7.95
N GLY A 200 -5.15 9.53 8.05
CA GLY A 200 -6.22 9.24 7.12
C GLY A 200 -7.50 10.01 7.40
N ALA A 201 -8.37 10.06 6.39
CA ALA A 201 -9.66 10.74 6.46
C ALA A 201 -10.84 9.78 6.28
N SER A 202 -11.96 10.03 6.97
CA SER A 202 -13.17 9.19 6.90
C SER A 202 -12.86 7.73 7.26
N SER A 203 -13.20 6.73 6.41
CA SER A 203 -12.81 5.33 6.67
C SER A 203 -11.30 5.14 6.80
N GLY A 204 -10.49 5.95 6.12
CA GLY A 204 -9.04 5.98 6.32
C GLY A 204 -8.64 6.56 7.69
N GLY A 205 -9.41 7.50 8.23
CA GLY A 205 -9.23 8.02 9.58
C GLY A 205 -9.57 6.98 10.64
N ASP A 206 -10.67 6.25 10.45
CA ASP A 206 -11.04 5.10 11.28
C ASP A 206 -9.92 4.05 11.28
N MET A 207 -9.38 3.72 10.10
CA MET A 207 -8.26 2.78 9.95
C MET A 207 -6.96 3.31 10.57
N ALA A 208 -6.66 4.61 10.44
CA ALA A 208 -5.48 5.22 11.04
C ALA A 208 -5.52 5.10 12.58
N LEU A 209 -6.69 5.33 13.18
CA LEU A 209 -6.94 5.16 14.61
C LEU A 209 -6.86 3.69 15.01
N GLN A 210 -7.50 2.79 14.25
CA GLN A 210 -7.44 1.35 14.50
C GLN A 210 -6.00 0.84 14.50
N MET A 211 -5.21 1.19 13.48
CA MET A 211 -3.83 0.74 13.39
C MET A 211 -2.95 1.36 14.47
N HIS A 212 -3.18 2.62 14.85
CA HIS A 212 -2.45 3.24 15.96
C HIS A 212 -2.71 2.56 17.30
N VAL A 213 -3.96 2.20 17.61
CA VAL A 213 -4.28 1.48 18.85
C VAL A 213 -3.79 0.04 18.81
N ALA A 214 -4.10 -0.69 17.74
CA ALA A 214 -3.77 -2.11 17.61
C ALA A 214 -2.25 -2.37 17.58
N TYR A 215 -1.49 -1.50 16.91
CA TYR A 215 -0.03 -1.62 16.70
C TYR A 215 0.76 -0.50 17.39
N SER A 216 0.33 -0.06 18.58
CA SER A 216 0.88 1.08 19.32
C SER A 216 2.35 0.95 19.75
N ALA A 217 2.94 -0.25 19.70
CA ALA A 217 4.37 -0.47 19.89
C ALA A 217 5.19 0.07 18.72
N SER A 218 4.66 -0.06 17.49
CA SER A 218 5.32 0.40 16.25
C SER A 218 4.82 1.78 15.80
N VAL A 219 3.53 2.06 15.97
CA VAL A 219 2.92 3.33 15.56
C VAL A 219 2.99 4.33 16.71
N SER A 220 3.69 5.44 16.49
CA SER A 220 4.06 6.43 17.51
C SER A 220 3.21 7.70 17.53
N GLY A 221 2.25 7.81 16.63
CA GLY A 221 1.31 8.93 16.58
C GLY A 221 0.30 8.76 15.47
N VAL A 222 -0.74 9.62 15.48
CA VAL A 222 -1.83 9.54 14.51
C VAL A 222 -2.40 10.91 14.13
N CYS A 223 -2.71 11.08 12.85
CA CYS A 223 -3.61 12.11 12.33
C CYS A 223 -4.96 11.47 11.93
N GLY A 224 -6.03 11.73 12.69
CA GLY A 224 -7.38 11.27 12.33
C GLY A 224 -8.26 12.42 11.87
N PHE A 225 -8.60 12.47 10.58
CA PHE A 225 -9.53 13.44 10.02
C PHE A 225 -10.90 12.78 9.86
N ASP A 226 -11.93 13.31 10.49
CA ASP A 226 -13.29 12.76 10.43
C ASP A 226 -13.28 11.26 10.78
N ALA A 227 -12.81 10.93 11.98
CA ALA A 227 -12.60 9.56 12.44
C ALA A 227 -13.44 9.26 13.68
N GLN A 228 -14.11 8.11 13.68
CA GLN A 228 -14.86 7.60 14.82
C GLN A 228 -13.94 6.92 15.85
N PRO A 229 -14.41 6.71 17.09
CA PRO A 229 -13.60 6.08 18.12
C PRO A 229 -13.30 4.60 17.77
N TYR A 230 -12.13 4.12 18.21
CA TYR A 230 -11.71 2.74 18.00
C TYR A 230 -12.74 1.72 18.53
N HIS A 231 -13.07 0.71 17.71
CA HIS A 231 -14.07 -0.33 17.98
C HIS A 231 -15.52 0.17 18.22
N CYS A 232 -15.79 1.47 18.03
CA CYS A 232 -17.11 2.05 18.33
C CYS A 232 -18.22 1.47 17.45
N ALA A 233 -17.97 1.34 16.14
CA ALA A 233 -18.96 0.89 15.15
C ALA A 233 -19.64 -0.45 15.50
N ALA A 234 -18.93 -1.35 16.18
CA ALA A 234 -19.41 -2.67 16.59
C ALA A 234 -19.76 -2.77 18.09
N THR A 235 -19.65 -1.67 18.85
CA THR A 235 -19.95 -1.65 20.29
C THR A 235 -21.36 -1.14 20.51
N ARG A 236 -22.21 -1.93 21.17
CA ARG A 236 -23.52 -1.48 21.61
C ARG A 236 -23.42 -0.64 22.88
N PHE A 237 -24.08 0.50 22.86
CA PHE A 237 -24.31 1.38 24.00
C PHE A 237 -25.77 1.38 24.44
N ALA A 238 -26.04 2.00 25.59
CA ALA A 238 -27.37 1.97 26.20
C ALA A 238 -28.45 2.68 25.36
N GLY A 239 -28.05 3.74 24.62
CA GLY A 239 -28.95 4.53 23.76
C GLY A 239 -29.20 3.93 22.37
N ASP A 240 -28.48 2.87 22.01
CA ASP A 240 -28.49 2.36 20.64
C ASP A 240 -29.84 1.82 20.20
N SER A 241 -30.21 2.22 18.98
CA SER A 241 -31.28 1.59 18.23
C SER A 241 -30.80 0.28 17.61
N LEU A 242 -31.47 -0.83 17.94
CA LEU A 242 -31.18 -2.15 17.37
C LEU A 242 -31.99 -2.40 16.11
N ILE A 243 -31.34 -2.96 15.10
CA ILE A 243 -31.99 -3.41 13.85
C ILE A 243 -31.82 -4.93 13.69
N PRO A 244 -32.74 -5.63 12.99
CA PRO A 244 -32.56 -7.03 12.66
C PRO A 244 -31.26 -7.25 11.85
N GLN A 245 -30.48 -8.25 12.24
CA GLN A 245 -29.27 -8.62 11.52
C GLN A 245 -29.63 -9.34 10.22
N SER A 246 -28.98 -8.95 9.12
CA SER A 246 -29.16 -9.54 7.79
C SER A 246 -27.83 -9.58 7.02
N SER A 247 -27.84 -10.19 5.84
CA SER A 247 -26.70 -10.15 4.91
C SER A 247 -26.42 -8.76 4.32
N GLU A 248 -27.34 -7.80 4.52
CA GLU A 248 -27.18 -6.41 4.06
C GLU A 248 -26.73 -5.48 5.19
N SER A 249 -26.60 -5.99 6.41
CA SER A 249 -26.23 -5.18 7.57
C SER A 249 -24.76 -4.76 7.47
N SER A 250 -24.50 -3.46 7.34
CA SER A 250 -23.13 -2.91 7.26
C SER A 250 -22.30 -3.16 8.53
N VAL A 251 -22.95 -3.41 9.67
CA VAL A 251 -22.31 -3.86 10.92
C VAL A 251 -22.67 -5.35 11.12
N PRO A 252 -21.87 -6.30 10.60
CA PRO A 252 -22.17 -7.73 10.72
C PRO A 252 -21.96 -8.28 12.12
N HIS A 253 -21.09 -7.68 12.92
CA HIS A 253 -20.80 -8.11 14.29
C HIS A 253 -21.12 -6.99 15.27
N CYS A 254 -21.81 -7.33 16.36
CA CYS A 254 -22.15 -6.37 17.41
C CYS A 254 -21.85 -6.95 18.80
N SER A 255 -20.88 -6.36 19.48
CA SER A 255 -20.56 -6.64 20.87
C SER A 255 -21.65 -6.07 21.78
N GLY A 256 -22.38 -6.95 22.47
CA GLY A 256 -23.45 -6.60 23.40
C GLY A 256 -24.87 -6.57 22.80
N CYS A 257 -25.03 -6.88 21.51
CA CYS A 257 -26.37 -7.06 20.92
C CYS A 257 -26.99 -8.41 21.29
N PRO A 258 -28.34 -8.48 21.44
CA PRO A 258 -29.05 -9.75 21.54
C PRO A 258 -28.91 -10.56 20.23
N PRO A 259 -29.06 -11.90 20.26
CA PRO A 259 -29.02 -12.73 19.05
C PRO A 259 -30.01 -12.26 17.97
N GLY A 260 -29.54 -12.16 16.73
CA GLY A 260 -30.36 -11.73 15.58
C GLY A 260 -30.52 -10.22 15.42
N PHE A 261 -29.85 -9.41 16.23
CA PHE A 261 -29.85 -7.95 16.14
C PHE A 261 -28.44 -7.40 15.95
N THR A 262 -28.35 -6.24 15.32
CA THR A 262 -27.13 -5.45 15.15
C THR A 262 -27.43 -3.96 15.26
N LEU A 263 -26.42 -3.12 15.04
CA LEU A 263 -26.46 -1.67 15.19
C LEU A 263 -26.80 -0.98 13.86
N VAL A 264 -27.37 0.22 13.97
CA VAL A 264 -27.55 1.12 12.83
C VAL A 264 -26.17 1.54 12.31
N TYR A 265 -26.01 1.55 10.99
CA TYR A 265 -24.80 2.05 10.34
C TYR A 265 -24.52 3.49 10.79
N ASP A 266 -23.24 3.81 11.02
CA ASP A 266 -22.80 5.14 11.47
C ASP A 266 -23.39 5.65 12.79
N HIS A 267 -23.85 4.78 13.69
CA HIS A 267 -24.37 5.22 14.99
C HIS A 267 -23.36 6.09 15.77
N CYS A 268 -22.05 5.75 15.75
CA CYS A 268 -21.02 6.56 16.40
C CYS A 268 -20.76 7.92 15.75
N LYS A 269 -21.13 8.08 14.47
CA LYS A 269 -20.91 9.31 13.70
C LYS A 269 -22.14 10.22 13.75
N ASN A 270 -23.34 9.64 13.71
CA ASN A 270 -24.63 10.33 13.68
C ASN A 270 -25.28 10.50 15.06
N HIS A 271 -24.93 9.65 16.02
CA HIS A 271 -25.47 9.64 17.39
C HIS A 271 -24.37 9.58 18.45
N PRO A 272 -23.45 10.55 18.47
CA PRO A 272 -22.34 10.56 19.42
C PRO A 272 -22.81 10.64 20.89
N GLU A 273 -24.03 11.08 21.15
CA GLU A 273 -24.63 11.10 22.48
C GLU A 273 -24.93 9.70 23.04
N TRP A 274 -24.94 8.65 22.21
CA TRP A 274 -25.11 7.26 22.67
C TRP A 274 -23.80 6.67 23.18
N VAL A 275 -22.66 7.17 22.71
CA VAL A 275 -21.35 6.55 22.92
C VAL A 275 -20.87 6.73 24.36
N ASP A 276 -20.81 5.64 25.11
CA ASP A 276 -20.09 5.58 26.38
C ASP A 276 -18.60 5.34 26.11
N VAL A 277 -17.86 6.45 25.98
CA VAL A 277 -16.43 6.43 25.67
C VAL A 277 -15.62 5.63 26.70
N GLY A 278 -16.07 5.52 27.95
CA GLY A 278 -15.40 4.72 28.99
C GLY A 278 -15.33 3.23 28.67
N MET A 279 -16.24 2.72 27.84
CA MET A 279 -16.26 1.30 27.47
C MET A 279 -15.16 0.92 26.46
N LEU A 280 -14.67 1.87 25.68
CA LEU A 280 -13.81 1.61 24.52
C LEU A 280 -12.34 1.32 24.87
N PRO A 281 -11.68 2.08 25.77
CA PRO A 281 -10.29 1.80 26.16
C PRO A 281 -10.06 0.44 26.82
N ASP A 282 -11.12 -0.14 27.39
CA ASP A 282 -11.07 -1.45 28.02
C ASP A 282 -11.29 -2.61 27.04
N TYR A 283 -11.71 -2.36 25.79
CA TYR A 283 -11.89 -3.42 24.80
C TYR A 283 -10.62 -4.27 24.59
N PRO A 284 -9.42 -3.69 24.35
CA PRO A 284 -8.19 -4.46 24.25
C PRO A 284 -7.93 -5.37 25.46
N ARG A 285 -8.15 -4.84 26.67
CA ARG A 285 -7.94 -5.58 27.93
C ARG A 285 -8.91 -6.76 28.07
N ARG A 286 -10.18 -6.55 27.73
CA ARG A 286 -11.23 -7.57 27.83
C ARG A 286 -11.13 -8.64 26.75
N THR A 287 -10.73 -8.27 25.54
CA THR A 287 -10.71 -9.18 24.38
C THR A 287 -9.41 -9.97 24.31
N CYS A 288 -8.26 -9.33 24.53
CA CYS A 288 -6.95 -9.94 24.28
C CYS A 288 -6.37 -10.67 25.48
N HIS A 289 -6.74 -10.29 26.72
CA HIS A 289 -6.17 -10.85 27.96
C HIS A 289 -4.62 -10.89 27.97
N GLY A 290 -3.95 -9.93 27.34
CA GLY A 290 -2.48 -9.87 27.22
C GLY A 290 -1.88 -10.88 26.23
N ARG A 291 -2.66 -11.39 25.28
CA ARG A 291 -2.16 -12.28 24.21
C ARG A 291 -1.34 -11.48 23.20
N ASP A 292 -0.08 -11.90 23.01
CA ASP A 292 0.78 -11.41 21.93
C ASP A 292 0.10 -11.55 20.56
N GLY A 293 0.27 -10.56 19.69
CA GLY A 293 -0.33 -10.57 18.36
C GLY A 293 -1.83 -10.23 18.30
N CYS A 294 -2.42 -9.75 19.40
CA CYS A 294 -3.83 -9.33 19.49
C CYS A 294 -4.00 -7.82 19.38
N VAL A 295 -3.72 -7.07 20.45
CA VAL A 295 -3.61 -5.60 20.47
C VAL A 295 -2.44 -5.31 21.39
N ASP A 296 -1.58 -4.38 20.98
CA ASP A 296 -0.43 -3.98 21.80
C ASP A 296 -0.87 -3.43 23.16
N GLU A 297 0.02 -3.55 24.15
CA GLU A 297 -0.21 -3.06 25.50
C GLU A 297 -0.65 -1.58 25.50
N PRO A 298 -1.84 -1.22 26.03
CA PRO A 298 -2.34 0.16 25.97
C PRO A 298 -1.40 1.21 26.59
N GLY A 299 -0.49 0.80 27.47
CA GLY A 299 0.56 1.67 28.03
C GLY A 299 1.49 2.28 26.97
N ASN A 300 1.61 1.66 25.80
CA ASN A 300 2.38 2.18 24.65
C ASN A 300 1.80 3.48 24.07
N LEU A 301 0.52 3.77 24.35
CA LEU A 301 -0.15 5.01 23.95
C LEU A 301 0.07 6.15 24.96
N SER A 302 0.60 5.87 26.16
CA SER A 302 0.67 6.85 27.24
C SER A 302 1.50 8.10 26.90
N ASP A 303 2.49 7.97 26.03
CA ASP A 303 3.39 9.04 25.59
C ASP A 303 3.24 9.41 24.10
N THR A 304 2.19 8.92 23.43
CA THR A 304 1.89 9.19 22.02
C THR A 304 1.38 10.62 21.80
N THR A 305 1.38 11.09 20.55
CA THR A 305 0.76 12.36 20.14
C THR A 305 -0.34 12.10 19.13
N VAL A 306 -1.49 12.71 19.36
CA VAL A 306 -2.72 12.48 18.61
C VAL A 306 -3.22 13.81 18.06
N TYR A 307 -3.45 13.87 16.76
CA TYR A 307 -4.20 14.95 16.14
C TYR A 307 -5.54 14.40 15.64
N LEU A 308 -6.61 15.12 15.95
CA LEU A 308 -7.94 14.82 15.46
C LEU A 308 -8.57 16.07 14.85
N SER A 309 -9.35 15.90 13.80
CA SER A 309 -10.16 17.00 13.29
C SER A 309 -11.51 16.56 12.77
N ARG A 310 -12.47 17.48 12.84
CA ARG A 310 -13.75 17.34 12.16
C ARG A 310 -13.83 18.36 11.03
N GLY A 311 -14.01 17.91 9.80
CA GLY A 311 -14.21 18.75 8.61
C GLY A 311 -15.50 18.44 7.87
N GLU A 312 -16.07 17.25 8.05
CA GLU A 312 -17.27 16.79 7.33
C GLU A 312 -18.51 16.84 8.23
N CYS A 313 -19.22 17.98 8.15
CA CYS A 313 -20.19 18.38 9.16
C CYS A 313 -21.53 17.63 9.10
N GLU A 314 -21.81 16.92 8.00
CA GLU A 314 -23.08 16.22 7.79
C GLU A 314 -23.03 14.79 8.35
N THR A 315 -21.97 14.02 8.04
CA THR A 315 -21.83 12.64 8.52
C THR A 315 -21.27 12.57 9.93
N TYR A 316 -20.32 13.44 10.28
CA TYR A 316 -19.75 13.49 11.62
C TYR A 316 -20.41 14.63 12.37
N VAL A 317 -21.47 14.37 13.14
CA VAL A 317 -22.11 15.44 13.92
C VAL A 317 -21.23 15.87 15.10
N GLY A 318 -21.48 17.02 15.72
CA GLY A 318 -20.52 17.74 16.57
C GLY A 318 -19.84 16.96 17.72
N GLY A 319 -20.42 15.84 18.18
CA GLY A 319 -19.82 14.99 19.20
C GLY A 319 -18.99 13.81 18.67
N ALA A 320 -19.05 13.48 17.37
CA ALA A 320 -18.49 12.25 16.82
C ALA A 320 -16.97 12.15 17.01
N VAL A 321 -16.23 13.17 16.53
CA VAL A 321 -14.77 13.21 16.69
C VAL A 321 -14.36 13.56 18.13
N ILE A 322 -15.21 14.28 18.87
CA ILE A 322 -14.99 14.56 20.30
C ILE A 322 -14.96 13.26 21.11
N ASN A 323 -15.77 12.26 20.77
CA ASN A 323 -15.69 10.95 21.41
C ASN A 323 -14.34 10.26 21.15
N SER A 324 -13.73 10.47 19.98
CA SER A 324 -12.37 9.98 19.68
C SER A 324 -11.33 10.71 20.52
N VAL A 325 -11.46 12.03 20.71
CA VAL A 325 -10.63 12.82 21.63
C VAL A 325 -10.75 12.27 23.05
N ALA A 326 -11.98 12.12 23.56
CA ALA A 326 -12.24 11.63 24.90
C ALA A 326 -11.73 10.19 25.13
N MET A 327 -11.73 9.35 24.09
CA MET A 327 -11.16 8.01 24.13
C MET A 327 -9.64 8.08 24.31
N TYR A 328 -8.96 8.88 23.49
CA TYR A 328 -7.51 9.05 23.62
C TYR A 328 -7.10 9.71 24.94
N SER A 329 -7.90 10.60 25.50
CA SER A 329 -7.66 11.18 26.82
C SER A 329 -7.62 10.14 27.95
N GLN A 330 -8.17 8.94 27.73
CA GLN A 330 -8.06 7.83 28.69
C GLN A 330 -6.80 6.96 28.47
N PHE A 331 -6.10 7.13 27.35
CA PHE A 331 -4.86 6.41 27.04
C PHE A 331 -3.60 7.22 27.38
N VAL A 332 -3.61 8.53 27.10
CA VAL A 332 -2.44 9.41 27.25
C VAL A 332 -2.23 9.89 28.69
N ASN A 333 -1.01 10.27 29.04
CA ASN A 333 -0.67 10.79 30.38
C ASN A 333 -1.09 12.26 30.58
N ASP A 334 -1.02 13.07 29.53
CA ASP A 334 -1.30 14.50 29.54
C ASP A 334 -2.07 14.90 28.27
N SER A 335 -3.39 14.91 28.34
CA SER A 335 -4.25 15.24 27.20
C SER A 335 -4.05 16.66 26.68
N ASP A 336 -3.65 17.60 27.54
CA ASP A 336 -3.55 19.03 27.18
C ASP A 336 -2.38 19.28 26.21
N THR A 337 -1.33 18.46 26.29
CA THR A 337 -0.15 18.58 25.42
C THR A 337 -0.07 17.49 24.37
N GLN A 338 -0.68 16.33 24.59
CA GLN A 338 -0.58 15.18 23.69
C GLN A 338 -1.70 15.11 22.66
N ILE A 339 -2.85 15.74 22.90
CA ILE A 339 -3.99 15.71 21.99
C ILE A 339 -4.25 17.11 21.43
N LEU A 340 -4.18 17.24 20.10
CA LEU A 340 -4.60 18.45 19.40
C LEU A 340 -5.88 18.16 18.61
N TYR A 341 -6.90 18.98 18.82
CA TYR A 341 -8.20 18.84 18.14
C TYR A 341 -8.59 20.14 17.43
N THR A 342 -9.12 20.02 16.21
CA THR A 342 -9.71 21.15 15.49
C THR A 342 -11.08 20.79 14.91
N ASP A 343 -12.08 21.66 15.09
CA ASP A 343 -13.39 21.53 14.43
C ASP A 343 -13.53 22.58 13.33
N SER A 344 -13.43 22.16 12.06
CA SER A 344 -13.61 23.02 10.90
C SER A 344 -15.06 23.32 10.56
N CYS A 345 -16.00 22.66 11.21
CA CYS A 345 -17.41 23.02 11.19
C CYS A 345 -17.74 24.17 12.15
N ALA A 346 -16.79 24.59 12.99
CA ALA A 346 -16.96 25.75 13.86
C ALA A 346 -16.76 27.06 13.08
N PRO A 347 -17.51 28.14 13.39
CA PRO A 347 -17.54 29.38 12.60
C PRO A 347 -16.18 30.08 12.42
N ASP A 348 -15.23 29.88 13.34
CA ASP A 348 -13.96 30.61 13.40
C ASP A 348 -12.74 29.73 13.06
N SER A 349 -12.96 28.55 12.46
CA SER A 349 -11.87 27.65 12.08
C SER A 349 -11.09 28.15 10.85
N HIS A 350 -9.77 28.33 11.02
CA HIS A 350 -8.86 28.66 9.93
C HIS A 350 -7.56 27.82 9.97
N GLY A 351 -6.94 27.63 8.80
CA GLY A 351 -5.62 26.99 8.62
C GLY A 351 -5.67 25.55 8.10
N SER A 352 -4.54 25.04 7.62
CA SER A 352 -4.41 23.65 7.16
C SER A 352 -4.43 22.69 8.35
N THR A 353 -5.29 21.67 8.29
CA THR A 353 -5.39 20.61 9.30
C THR A 353 -4.22 19.63 9.22
N ASP A 354 -3.73 19.32 8.02
CA ASP A 354 -2.57 18.45 7.81
C ASP A 354 -1.29 19.07 8.39
N GLU A 355 -1.06 20.37 8.14
CA GLU A 355 0.09 21.07 8.68
C GLU A 355 0.07 21.06 10.21
N LYS A 356 -1.08 21.37 10.83
CA LYS A 356 -1.25 21.30 12.29
C LYS A 356 -1.02 19.87 12.79
N CYS A 357 -1.48 18.86 12.06
CA CYS A 357 -1.19 17.49 12.44
C CYS A 357 0.31 17.21 12.43
N PHE A 358 0.99 17.41 11.30
CA PHE A 358 2.39 17.01 11.16
C PHE A 358 3.29 17.75 12.14
N GLN A 359 3.05 19.04 12.37
CA GLN A 359 3.75 19.82 13.39
C GLN A 359 3.53 19.27 14.81
N HIS A 360 2.38 18.65 15.08
CA HIS A 360 2.07 18.03 16.37
C HIS A 360 2.69 16.63 16.51
N VAL A 361 2.41 15.73 15.56
CA VAL A 361 2.80 14.30 15.63
C VAL A 361 4.27 14.02 15.32
N PHE A 362 4.95 14.98 14.69
CA PHE A 362 6.42 15.02 14.57
C PHE A 362 7.02 16.22 15.30
N GLY A 363 6.25 16.86 16.19
CA GLY A 363 6.71 17.97 17.00
C GLY A 363 7.85 17.57 17.97
N PRO A 364 8.54 18.54 18.58
CA PRO A 364 9.66 18.28 19.49
C PRO A 364 9.34 17.31 20.64
N ASN A 365 8.09 17.30 21.12
CA ASN A 365 7.63 16.46 22.22
C ASN A 365 6.90 15.19 21.76
N SER A 366 6.90 14.88 20.46
CA SER A 366 6.25 13.66 19.97
C SER A 366 7.10 12.41 20.22
N LYS A 367 6.43 11.27 20.37
CA LYS A 367 7.10 9.95 20.50
C LYS A 367 7.97 9.67 19.28
N ALA A 368 7.48 9.93 18.06
CA ALA A 368 8.24 9.74 16.82
C ALA A 368 9.55 10.55 16.80
N THR A 369 9.52 11.81 17.23
CA THR A 369 10.71 12.69 17.23
C THR A 369 11.73 12.32 18.31
N ARG A 370 11.27 11.80 19.46
CA ARG A 370 12.19 11.24 20.48
C ARG A 370 12.97 10.04 19.95
N GLN A 371 12.35 9.23 19.09
CA GLN A 371 12.94 8.01 18.55
C GLN A 371 14.05 8.30 17.52
N THR A 372 13.91 9.34 16.70
CA THR A 372 14.89 9.69 15.67
C THR A 372 15.95 10.72 16.10
N GLY A 373 15.88 11.26 17.32
CA GLY A 373 16.90 12.17 17.84
C GLY A 373 16.59 13.67 17.68
N HIS A 374 15.31 14.06 17.76
CA HIS A 374 14.86 15.46 17.84
C HIS A 374 15.27 16.37 16.67
N VAL A 375 15.00 15.95 15.42
CA VAL A 375 15.06 16.84 14.25
C VAL A 375 13.68 17.52 14.07
N PRO A 376 13.56 18.83 14.32
CA PRO A 376 12.30 19.54 14.11
C PRO A 376 11.86 19.45 12.65
N LEU A 377 10.54 19.43 12.41
CA LEU A 377 10.05 19.60 11.05
C LEU A 377 10.45 20.98 10.50
N VAL A 378 10.87 21.00 9.25
CA VAL A 378 11.01 22.20 8.43
C VAL A 378 9.75 22.39 7.56
N PRO A 379 9.48 23.61 7.08
CA PRO A 379 8.36 23.88 6.17
C PRO A 379 8.34 22.94 4.97
N PRO A 380 7.16 22.62 4.40
CA PRO A 380 7.07 21.72 3.25
C PRO A 380 7.82 22.28 2.04
N ALA A 381 8.34 21.39 1.20
CA ALA A 381 8.91 21.78 -0.09
C ALA A 381 7.88 22.52 -0.96
N ASP A 382 8.31 23.22 -2.01
CA ASP A 382 7.38 23.85 -2.97
C ASP A 382 6.55 22.79 -3.70
N HIS A 383 7.19 21.69 -4.11
CA HIS A 383 6.60 20.52 -4.75
C HIS A 383 7.43 19.27 -4.39
N GLY A 384 6.81 18.10 -4.43
CA GLY A 384 7.51 16.82 -4.42
C GLY A 384 8.11 16.50 -5.78
N LYS A 385 9.10 15.60 -5.79
CA LYS A 385 9.64 15.01 -7.03
C LYS A 385 8.79 13.85 -7.51
N VAL A 386 8.23 13.94 -8.72
CA VAL A 386 7.47 12.83 -9.35
C VAL A 386 8.28 11.54 -9.46
N SER A 387 9.60 11.64 -9.72
CA SER A 387 10.51 10.49 -9.77
C SER A 387 10.65 9.73 -8.44
N ASN A 388 10.21 10.33 -7.33
CA ASN A 388 10.24 9.73 -6.00
C ASN A 388 8.92 9.05 -5.63
N ILE A 389 7.89 9.17 -6.47
CA ILE A 389 6.64 8.38 -6.37
C ILE A 389 6.86 7.05 -7.07
N ARG A 390 6.60 5.95 -6.37
CA ARG A 390 6.76 4.58 -6.85
C ARG A 390 5.52 3.78 -6.54
N ALA A 391 5.13 2.92 -7.46
CA ALA A 391 4.14 1.90 -7.17
C ALA A 391 4.82 0.63 -6.65
N PHE A 392 4.07 -0.17 -5.91
CA PHE A 392 4.49 -1.50 -5.50
C PHE A 392 3.30 -2.48 -5.46
N SER A 393 3.59 -3.76 -5.65
CA SER A 393 2.62 -4.85 -5.55
C SER A 393 2.21 -5.06 -4.10
N GLN A 394 0.90 -5.00 -3.83
CA GLN A 394 0.35 -5.25 -2.49
C GLN A 394 0.17 -6.76 -2.24
N ALA A 395 0.10 -7.58 -3.29
CA ALA A 395 -0.18 -9.01 -3.23
C ALA A 395 0.73 -9.82 -2.27
N PRO A 396 2.06 -9.59 -2.20
CA PRO A 396 2.93 -10.32 -1.27
C PRO A 396 2.57 -10.17 0.20
N PHE A 397 1.80 -9.14 0.55
CA PHE A 397 1.47 -8.78 1.93
C PHE A 397 0.10 -9.28 2.36
N LEU A 398 -0.73 -9.76 1.43
CA LEU A 398 -2.09 -10.22 1.71
C LEU A 398 -2.08 -11.68 2.16
N GLU A 399 -2.85 -12.01 3.21
CA GLU A 399 -3.15 -13.41 3.58
C GLU A 399 -4.31 -13.95 2.73
N ASP A 400 -5.34 -13.13 2.57
CA ASP A 400 -6.51 -13.40 1.74
C ASP A 400 -6.55 -12.43 0.55
N PHE A 401 -6.67 -12.98 -0.66
CA PHE A 401 -6.62 -12.18 -1.89
C PHE A 401 -7.89 -11.36 -2.16
N ASN A 402 -9.03 -11.70 -1.55
CA ASN A 402 -10.30 -11.02 -1.79
C ASN A 402 -10.76 -10.14 -0.61
N VAL A 403 -9.87 -9.27 -0.16
CA VAL A 403 -10.15 -8.26 0.90
C VAL A 403 -10.10 -6.83 0.35
N GLY A 404 -10.37 -6.65 -0.95
CA GLY A 404 -10.60 -5.34 -1.55
C GLY A 404 -9.37 -4.50 -1.92
N PHE A 405 -8.14 -4.93 -1.60
CA PHE A 405 -6.92 -4.23 -2.02
C PHE A 405 -6.85 -4.07 -3.55
N HIS A 406 -6.32 -2.93 -3.98
CA HIS A 406 -5.83 -2.76 -5.35
C HIS A 406 -4.59 -3.65 -5.57
N ALA A 407 -4.28 -4.02 -6.81
CA ALA A 407 -3.05 -4.76 -7.09
C ALA A 407 -1.79 -3.95 -6.69
N LEU A 408 -1.90 -2.62 -6.82
CA LEU A 408 -0.84 -1.66 -6.55
C LEU A 408 -1.16 -0.73 -5.38
N GLY A 409 -0.15 -0.49 -4.55
CA GLY A 409 -0.07 0.62 -3.61
C GLY A 409 1.01 1.59 -4.04
N TRP A 410 1.15 2.69 -3.32
CA TRP A 410 2.08 3.78 -3.66
C TRP A 410 3.04 4.10 -2.53
N LEU A 411 4.22 4.58 -2.89
CA LEU A 411 5.30 4.92 -1.99
C LEU A 411 5.94 6.23 -2.46
N TYR A 412 6.10 7.19 -1.56
CA TYR A 412 7.00 8.34 -1.77
C TYR A 412 8.28 8.13 -0.99
N VAL A 413 9.43 8.18 -1.66
CA VAL A 413 10.74 8.00 -1.01
C VAL A 413 11.63 9.21 -1.33
N PRO A 414 11.88 10.12 -0.36
CA PRO A 414 12.84 11.20 -0.55
C PRO A 414 14.24 10.67 -0.88
N ASP A 415 15.08 11.47 -1.55
CA ASP A 415 16.41 11.04 -2.02
C ASP A 415 17.30 10.50 -0.88
N SER A 416 17.21 11.10 0.31
CA SER A 416 17.90 10.69 1.54
C SER A 416 17.48 9.32 2.06
N CYS A 417 16.28 8.87 1.70
CA CYS A 417 15.68 7.62 2.18
C CYS A 417 15.68 6.50 1.13
N GLN A 418 16.24 6.74 -0.05
CA GLN A 418 16.30 5.76 -1.14
C GLN A 418 17.07 4.50 -0.73
N ALA A 419 16.67 3.36 -1.31
CA ALA A 419 17.38 2.10 -1.10
C ALA A 419 18.85 2.23 -1.56
N GLY A 420 19.78 1.84 -0.69
CA GLY A 420 21.23 1.98 -0.92
C GLY A 420 21.83 3.34 -0.54
N SER A 421 21.00 4.34 -0.18
CA SER A 421 21.48 5.57 0.46
C SER A 421 21.85 5.30 1.92
N ALA A 422 22.79 6.09 2.46
CA ALA A 422 22.98 6.17 3.90
C ALA A 422 21.81 6.99 4.49
N PRO A 423 20.93 6.41 5.33
CA PRO A 423 19.80 7.15 5.89
C PRO A 423 20.29 8.27 6.82
N PRO A 424 19.44 9.27 7.11
CA PRO A 424 19.76 10.30 8.08
C PRO A 424 20.04 9.69 9.48
N PRO A 425 20.78 10.40 10.35
CA PRO A 425 20.93 9.99 11.75
C PRO A 425 19.57 9.75 12.40
N GLY A 426 19.39 8.58 13.01
CA GLY A 426 18.10 8.18 13.59
C GLY A 426 17.12 7.53 12.60
N GLY A 427 17.51 7.32 11.34
CA GLY A 427 16.69 6.69 10.31
C GLY A 427 15.61 7.61 9.74
N CYS A 428 15.04 7.22 8.60
CA CYS A 428 13.91 7.94 8.01
C CYS A 428 12.65 7.75 8.83
N ARG A 429 11.83 8.78 8.92
CA ARG A 429 10.48 8.70 9.49
C ARG A 429 9.54 8.06 8.47
N LEU A 430 8.37 7.60 8.92
CA LEU A 430 7.35 7.04 8.03
C LEU A 430 5.97 7.59 8.36
N ILE A 431 5.24 7.98 7.32
CA ILE A 431 3.81 8.16 7.36
C ILE A 431 3.14 7.00 6.61
N ILE A 432 2.19 6.34 7.25
CA ILE A 432 1.26 5.42 6.58
C ILE A 432 -0.04 6.20 6.34
N HIS A 433 -0.35 6.47 5.09
CA HIS A 433 -1.52 7.26 4.69
C HIS A 433 -2.65 6.37 4.16
N PHE A 434 -3.77 6.39 4.87
CA PHE A 434 -5.01 5.72 4.52
C PHE A 434 -5.96 6.70 3.83
N HIS A 435 -6.26 6.44 2.56
CA HIS A 435 -7.26 7.22 1.83
C HIS A 435 -8.68 7.01 2.38
N GLY A 436 -9.56 8.00 2.18
CA GLY A 436 -11.00 7.84 2.43
C GLY A 436 -11.70 6.99 1.36
N CYS A 437 -12.99 6.73 1.54
CA CYS A 437 -13.77 5.91 0.61
C CYS A 437 -13.66 6.38 -0.85
N GLY A 438 -13.37 5.45 -1.76
CA GLY A 438 -13.24 5.72 -3.20
C GLY A 438 -11.92 6.39 -3.60
N GLY A 439 -11.05 6.68 -2.64
CA GLY A 439 -9.68 7.11 -2.91
C GLY A 439 -8.93 6.04 -3.70
N SER A 440 -8.26 6.45 -4.77
CA SER A 440 -7.41 5.57 -5.57
C SER A 440 -6.35 6.39 -6.29
N GLY A 441 -5.21 5.74 -6.57
CA GLY A 441 -4.12 6.33 -7.35
C GLY A 441 -2.98 6.93 -6.53
N PRO A 442 -1.94 7.44 -7.21
CA PRO A 442 -0.74 7.96 -6.57
C PRO A 442 -1.04 9.28 -5.85
N PRO A 443 -0.27 9.61 -4.80
CA PRO A 443 -0.27 10.96 -4.27
C PRO A 443 0.28 11.94 -5.32
N GLY A 444 -0.24 13.16 -5.35
CA GLY A 444 0.23 14.23 -6.23
C GLY A 444 1.51 14.90 -5.73
N GLU A 445 2.33 15.43 -6.63
CA GLU A 445 3.51 16.23 -6.28
C GLU A 445 3.20 17.48 -5.44
N ASN A 446 1.97 17.99 -5.54
CA ASN A 446 1.50 19.16 -4.82
C ASN A 446 0.77 18.82 -3.51
N ASP A 447 0.56 17.53 -3.22
CA ASP A 447 -0.08 17.09 -1.98
C ASP A 447 0.79 17.51 -0.79
N LEU A 448 0.16 18.10 0.23
CA LEU A 448 0.89 18.65 1.37
C LEU A 448 1.72 17.58 2.10
N THR A 449 1.19 16.36 2.21
CA THR A 449 1.90 15.20 2.78
C THR A 449 3.17 14.86 2.01
N VAL A 450 3.12 14.87 0.66
CA VAL A 450 4.29 14.62 -0.20
C VAL A 450 5.33 15.72 -0.04
N ARG A 451 4.90 16.97 0.02
CA ARG A 451 5.79 18.13 0.17
C ARG A 451 6.46 18.18 1.54
N TYR A 452 5.76 17.77 2.59
CA TYR A 452 6.36 17.57 3.91
C TYR A 452 7.37 16.43 3.87
N ALA A 453 7.00 15.30 3.25
CA ALA A 453 7.86 14.13 3.14
C ALA A 453 9.20 14.44 2.46
N GLU A 454 9.17 15.15 1.34
CA GLU A 454 10.36 15.54 0.58
C GLU A 454 11.36 16.36 1.39
N ASN A 455 10.90 17.27 2.26
CA ASN A 455 11.79 18.17 2.99
C ASN A 455 12.18 17.68 4.40
N ASN A 456 11.63 16.56 4.85
CA ASN A 456 11.74 16.11 6.24
C ASN A 456 12.17 14.65 6.41
N ASP A 457 12.77 14.03 5.39
CA ASP A 457 13.23 12.63 5.44
C ASP A 457 12.13 11.66 5.89
N ILE A 458 10.90 11.87 5.39
CA ILE A 458 9.75 11.04 5.71
C ILE A 458 9.41 10.21 4.48
N VAL A 459 9.38 8.90 4.64
CA VAL A 459 8.80 7.99 3.64
C VAL A 459 7.27 8.05 3.76
N LEU A 460 6.55 8.07 2.65
CA LEU A 460 5.08 7.97 2.63
C LEU A 460 4.68 6.62 2.06
N LEU A 461 4.14 5.72 2.89
CA LEU A 461 3.47 4.52 2.44
C LEU A 461 1.98 4.82 2.23
N HIS A 462 1.46 4.53 1.05
CA HIS A 462 0.06 4.76 0.68
C HIS A 462 -0.56 3.46 0.14
N PRO A 463 -1.04 2.58 1.04
CA PRO A 463 -1.78 1.39 0.65
C PRO A 463 -3.14 1.77 0.04
N VAL A 464 -3.68 0.93 -0.84
CA VAL A 464 -4.91 1.25 -1.60
C VAL A 464 -5.92 0.11 -1.55
N ILE A 465 -7.15 0.44 -1.15
CA ILE A 465 -8.36 -0.37 -1.36
C ILE A 465 -9.02 0.07 -2.66
N LYS A 466 -9.18 -0.86 -3.62
CA LYS A 466 -9.74 -0.59 -4.94
C LYS A 466 -11.25 -0.32 -4.83
N LYS A 467 -11.74 0.76 -5.44
CA LYS A 467 -13.18 0.93 -5.71
C LYS A 467 -13.63 -0.03 -6.82
N PHE A 468 -14.83 -0.58 -6.72
CA PHE A 468 -15.33 -1.62 -7.65
C PHE A 468 -14.48 -2.89 -7.60
N ASN A 469 -14.29 -3.41 -6.39
CA ASN A 469 -13.69 -4.72 -6.18
C ASN A 469 -14.77 -5.82 -6.05
N ASN A 470 -14.34 -7.07 -5.93
CA ASN A 470 -15.18 -8.25 -5.81
C ASN A 470 -15.26 -8.80 -4.38
N VAL A 471 -14.96 -7.98 -3.35
CA VAL A 471 -14.96 -8.40 -1.94
C VAL A 471 -16.28 -9.03 -1.51
N SER A 472 -17.40 -8.48 -1.98
CA SER A 472 -18.76 -8.93 -1.64
C SER A 472 -19.09 -10.33 -2.17
N ARG A 473 -18.27 -10.89 -3.07
CA ARG A 473 -18.38 -12.30 -3.47
C ARG A 473 -17.95 -13.26 -2.36
N THR A 474 -17.00 -12.85 -1.52
CA THR A 474 -16.54 -13.62 -0.35
C THR A 474 -17.26 -13.15 0.92
N PHE A 475 -17.34 -11.85 1.14
CA PHE A 475 -17.88 -11.23 2.36
C PHE A 475 -19.16 -10.46 2.04
N ARG A 476 -20.33 -11.10 2.18
CA ARG A 476 -21.61 -10.52 1.71
C ARG A 476 -21.93 -9.13 2.28
N ASN A 477 -21.51 -8.86 3.51
CA ASN A 477 -21.77 -7.59 4.20
C ASN A 477 -20.73 -6.50 3.87
N ALA A 478 -19.72 -6.78 3.04
CA ALA A 478 -18.59 -5.89 2.77
C ALA A 478 -18.88 -4.77 1.75
N ASN A 479 -20.06 -4.15 1.88
CA ASN A 479 -20.55 -3.09 1.00
C ASN A 479 -19.67 -1.83 1.04
N GLU A 480 -19.07 -1.51 2.19
CA GLU A 480 -18.18 -0.33 2.30
C GLU A 480 -16.82 -0.62 1.67
N ILE A 481 -16.27 -1.82 1.88
CA ILE A 481 -15.03 -2.22 1.19
C ILE A 481 -15.24 -2.24 -0.32
N GLN A 482 -16.41 -2.69 -0.80
CA GLN A 482 -16.74 -2.67 -2.24
C GLN A 482 -16.73 -1.25 -2.84
N ARG A 483 -17.04 -0.23 -2.03
CA ARG A 483 -16.95 1.20 -2.37
C ARG A 483 -15.53 1.76 -2.30
N GLY A 484 -14.54 0.96 -1.92
CA GLY A 484 -13.15 1.39 -1.73
C GLY A 484 -12.91 2.04 -0.37
N CYS A 485 -13.62 1.64 0.67
CA CYS A 485 -13.38 2.07 2.05
C CYS A 485 -12.49 1.06 2.79
N TRP A 486 -11.84 1.53 3.85
CA TRP A 486 -11.20 0.64 4.84
C TRP A 486 -12.26 0.01 5.76
N ASP A 487 -12.00 -1.21 6.25
CA ASP A 487 -12.91 -1.91 7.17
C ASP A 487 -12.89 -1.26 8.57
N GLY A 488 -13.88 -0.41 8.83
CA GLY A 488 -14.15 0.20 10.14
C GLY A 488 -15.36 -0.40 10.88
N TYR A 489 -16.00 -1.44 10.33
CA TYR A 489 -17.30 -1.95 10.83
C TYR A 489 -17.31 -3.46 11.08
N GLY A 490 -16.21 -4.16 10.86
CA GLY A 490 -16.16 -5.62 11.01
C GLY A 490 -16.61 -6.38 9.77
N GLN A 491 -16.58 -5.75 8.60
CA GLN A 491 -17.13 -6.32 7.37
C GLN A 491 -16.33 -7.49 6.79
N LEU A 492 -15.03 -7.56 7.11
CA LEU A 492 -14.16 -8.65 6.70
C LEU A 492 -13.96 -9.69 7.82
N SER A 493 -14.04 -9.28 9.08
CA SER A 493 -13.86 -10.14 10.24
C SER A 493 -14.40 -9.49 11.51
N GLU A 494 -14.81 -10.30 12.49
CA GLU A 494 -15.09 -9.82 13.85
C GLU A 494 -13.85 -9.24 14.54
N ASP A 495 -12.66 -9.63 14.07
CA ASP A 495 -11.36 -9.17 14.56
C ASP A 495 -10.92 -7.82 13.96
N PHE A 496 -11.79 -7.05 13.30
CA PHE A 496 -11.40 -5.81 12.58
C PHE A 496 -10.66 -4.75 13.42
N ALA A 497 -10.79 -4.82 14.74
CA ALA A 497 -10.09 -3.96 15.68
C ALA A 497 -8.77 -4.57 16.21
N LEU A 498 -8.49 -5.84 15.94
CA LEU A 498 -7.29 -6.55 16.39
C LEU A 498 -6.20 -6.51 15.33
N GLN A 499 -4.95 -6.75 15.70
CA GLN A 499 -3.81 -6.87 14.80
C GLN A 499 -4.04 -7.90 13.68
N SER A 500 -4.83 -8.95 13.92
CA SER A 500 -5.23 -9.95 12.93
C SER A 500 -6.21 -9.43 11.86
N ALA A 501 -6.77 -8.23 12.01
CA ALA A 501 -7.69 -7.65 11.02
C ALA A 501 -7.07 -7.66 9.62
N PRO A 502 -7.77 -8.16 8.58
CA PRO A 502 -7.17 -8.39 7.26
C PRO A 502 -6.49 -7.16 6.66
N HIS A 503 -7.10 -5.97 6.78
CA HIS A 503 -6.50 -4.72 6.31
C HIS A 503 -5.29 -4.30 7.14
N MET A 504 -5.38 -4.31 8.48
CA MET A 504 -4.27 -3.86 9.32
C MET A 504 -3.09 -4.83 9.26
N ARG A 505 -3.32 -6.14 9.28
CA ARG A 505 -2.25 -7.14 9.15
C ARG A 505 -1.51 -6.99 7.83
N SER A 506 -2.24 -6.79 6.73
CA SER A 506 -1.63 -6.61 5.40
C SER A 506 -0.74 -5.37 5.36
N VAL A 507 -1.22 -4.24 5.88
CA VAL A 507 -0.45 -2.98 5.91
C VAL A 507 0.70 -3.06 6.91
N PHE A 508 0.54 -3.76 8.03
CA PHE A 508 1.63 -4.00 8.97
C PHE A 508 2.75 -4.79 8.31
N ARG A 509 2.46 -5.85 7.56
CA ARG A 509 3.49 -6.60 6.79
C ARG A 509 4.24 -5.73 5.78
N MET A 510 3.57 -4.74 5.16
CA MET A 510 4.24 -3.74 4.31
C MET A 510 5.21 -2.89 5.14
N LEU A 511 4.79 -2.44 6.32
CA LEU A 511 5.65 -1.75 7.28
C LEU A 511 6.85 -2.61 7.70
N GLU A 512 6.64 -3.88 8.07
CA GLU A 512 7.71 -4.81 8.47
C GLU A 512 8.76 -4.94 7.36
N HIS A 513 8.31 -5.03 6.12
CA HIS A 513 9.18 -5.08 4.96
C HIS A 513 10.01 -3.80 4.80
N LEU A 514 9.39 -2.62 4.93
CA LEU A 514 10.08 -1.34 4.82
C LEU A 514 11.18 -1.17 5.88
N VAL A 515 10.93 -1.54 7.14
CA VAL A 515 11.85 -1.25 8.26
C VAL A 515 12.95 -2.29 8.45
N SER A 516 12.82 -3.48 7.84
CA SER A 516 13.75 -4.61 7.95
C SER A 516 15.21 -4.36 7.50
N GLY A 517 15.54 -3.15 7.01
CA GLY A 517 16.92 -2.68 6.91
C GLY A 517 17.61 -2.54 8.27
N HIS A 518 16.85 -2.48 9.36
CA HIS A 518 17.31 -2.59 10.75
C HIS A 518 17.16 -4.04 11.20
N GLN A 519 18.25 -4.82 11.23
CA GLN A 519 18.17 -6.20 11.70
C GLN A 519 17.63 -6.28 13.15
N GLY A 520 16.46 -6.88 13.32
CA GLY A 520 15.96 -7.40 14.61
C GLY A 520 15.13 -6.47 15.50
N VAL A 521 14.41 -5.47 14.97
CA VAL A 521 13.78 -4.42 15.81
C VAL A 521 12.24 -4.42 15.84
N LEU A 522 11.57 -5.29 15.06
CA LEU A 522 10.13 -5.48 15.23
C LEU A 522 9.89 -6.74 16.05
N VAL A 523 9.42 -6.56 17.28
CA VAL A 523 8.94 -7.61 18.17
C VAL A 523 7.49 -7.32 18.49
#